data_AF-A0A3A9BRJ1-F1
#
_entry.id   AF-A0A3A9BRJ1-F1
#
_cell.length_a   1.000
_cell.length_b   1.000
_cell.length_c   1.000
_cell.angle_alpha   90.00
_cell.angle_beta   90.00
_cell.angle_gamma   90.00
#
_symmetry.space_group_name_H-M   'P 1'
#
loop_
_entity.id
_entity.type
_entity.pdbx_description
1 polymer ?
#
loop_
_entity_poly.entity_id
_entity_poly.type
_entity_poly.pdbx_seq_one_letter_code
_entity_poly.pdbx_strand_id
1 'polypeptide(L)'
;EFMVHKCPDIAGVMLFEPDKGKQTEYIKNSYRHKEFTEFYVGKERAGYRADENGLTFWKGSYLNRTEEATVSWEAVRDSIAFYMEKGEYLKEGQIPQWEEPKETEVYQQLSLFPTIEEQIGTIEAAQAGEKYIMPTAFSLPKEQLESILRTGGGRDNSRSRIYAKYQQGKTPEEMAEFLKNEYGTT
;
A
#
# COMPACT_ATOMS: atom_id res chain seq x y z
N GLU A 1 3.22 -20.36 25.85
CA GLU A 1 3.03 -18.99 25.35
C GLU A 1 2.11 -18.29 26.34
N PHE A 2 2.49 -17.13 26.89
CA PHE A 2 1.86 -16.57 28.10
C PHE A 2 0.66 -15.64 27.83
N MET A 3 0.47 -15.27 26.56
CA MET A 3 -0.61 -14.38 26.10
C MET A 3 -1.62 -15.17 25.28
N VAL A 4 -2.86 -14.65 25.23
CA VAL A 4 -3.95 -15.21 24.41
C VAL A 4 -3.71 -14.89 22.93
N HIS A 5 -3.39 -13.64 22.62
CA HIS A 5 -2.97 -13.19 21.30
C HIS A 5 -1.46 -12.94 21.29
N LYS A 6 -0.80 -13.23 20.18
CA LYS A 6 0.65 -13.10 20.03
C LYS A 6 1.03 -11.66 19.72
N CYS A 7 2.30 -11.30 19.93
CA CYS A 7 2.80 -9.96 19.57
C CYS A 7 2.52 -9.58 18.09
N PRO A 8 2.66 -10.48 17.11
CA PRO A 8 2.28 -10.20 15.72
C PRO A 8 0.80 -9.79 15.56
N ASP A 9 -0.12 -10.43 16.30
CA ASP A 9 -1.56 -10.14 16.27
C ASP A 9 -1.87 -8.77 16.91
N ILE A 10 -1.20 -8.45 18.01
CA ILE A 10 -1.33 -7.14 18.66
C ILE A 10 -0.79 -6.04 17.74
N ALA A 11 0.34 -6.29 17.07
CA ALA A 11 0.97 -5.33 16.19
C ALA A 11 0.07 -4.91 15.02
N GLY A 12 -0.66 -5.84 14.39
CA GLY A 12 -1.58 -5.42 13.32
C GLY A 12 -2.83 -4.74 13.82
N VAL A 13 -3.38 -5.10 14.98
CA VAL A 13 -4.48 -4.30 15.56
C VAL A 13 -4.02 -2.86 15.80
N MET A 14 -2.79 -2.67 16.29
CA MET A 14 -2.20 -1.34 16.47
C MET A 14 -2.01 -0.56 15.16
N LEU A 15 -1.84 -1.24 14.02
CA LEU A 15 -1.67 -0.62 12.70
C LEU A 15 -2.99 -0.30 11.99
N PHE A 16 -4.00 -1.18 12.11
CA PHE A 16 -5.21 -1.13 11.29
C PHE A 16 -6.47 -0.64 12.01
N GLU A 17 -6.51 -0.68 13.35
CA GLU A 17 -7.64 -0.14 14.11
C GLU A 17 -7.34 1.32 14.50
N PRO A 18 -8.03 2.33 13.92
CA PRO A 18 -7.79 3.73 14.25
C PRO A 18 -8.32 4.13 15.64
N ASP A 19 -9.28 3.37 16.20
CA ASP A 19 -9.85 3.68 17.51
C ASP A 19 -8.92 3.21 18.64
N LYS A 20 -8.35 4.20 19.33
CA LYS A 20 -7.46 4.00 20.48
C LYS A 20 -8.10 3.24 21.65
N GLY A 21 -9.41 3.32 21.83
CA GLY A 21 -10.15 2.58 22.85
C GLY A 21 -10.24 1.10 22.51
N LYS A 22 -10.57 0.77 21.25
CA LYS A 22 -10.59 -0.61 20.75
C LYS A 22 -9.21 -1.25 20.73
N GLN A 23 -8.15 -0.50 20.39
CA GLN A 23 -6.77 -0.97 20.54
C GLN A 23 -6.47 -1.36 21.99
N THR A 24 -6.79 -0.48 22.94
CA THR A 24 -6.59 -0.73 24.37
C THR A 24 -7.38 -1.96 24.84
N GLU A 25 -8.64 -2.10 24.41
CA GLU A 25 -9.49 -3.24 24.74
C GLU A 25 -8.94 -4.56 24.19
N TYR A 26 -8.47 -4.57 22.94
CA TYR A 26 -7.85 -5.74 22.32
C TYR A 26 -6.57 -6.15 23.05
N ILE A 27 -5.71 -5.18 23.38
CA ILE A 27 -4.48 -5.43 24.17
C ILE A 27 -4.85 -6.02 25.52
N LYS A 28 -5.79 -5.42 26.25
CA LYS A 28 -6.27 -5.91 27.55
C LYS A 28 -6.75 -7.37 27.46
N ASN A 29 -7.49 -7.72 26.42
CA ASN A 29 -8.00 -9.08 26.20
C ASN A 29 -6.93 -10.06 25.72
N SER A 30 -5.76 -9.57 25.31
CA SER A 30 -4.62 -10.40 24.92
C SER A 30 -3.89 -10.98 26.12
N TYR A 31 -4.07 -10.42 27.32
CA TYR A 31 -3.51 -10.96 28.56
C TYR A 31 -4.52 -11.84 29.29
N ARG A 32 -4.05 -12.95 29.87
CA ARG A 32 -4.88 -13.81 30.71
C ARG A 32 -5.14 -13.13 32.03
N HIS A 33 -6.38 -12.69 32.23
CA HIS A 33 -6.83 -12.09 33.49
C HIS A 33 -6.82 -13.15 34.60
N LYS A 34 -6.44 -12.75 35.82
CA LYS A 34 -6.39 -13.59 37.05
C LYS A 34 -5.27 -14.62 37.12
N GLU A 35 -4.42 -14.73 36.10
CA GLU A 35 -3.22 -15.58 36.14
C GLU A 35 -1.99 -14.73 36.48
N PHE A 36 -1.11 -15.29 37.34
CA PHE A 36 0.21 -14.72 37.58
C PHE A 36 1.18 -15.39 36.62
N THR A 37 1.80 -14.60 35.76
CA THR A 37 2.82 -15.10 34.84
C THR A 37 4.19 -14.74 35.38
N GLU A 38 5.09 -15.71 35.48
CA GLU A 38 6.47 -15.49 35.90
C GLU A 38 7.44 -16.10 34.89
N PHE A 39 8.51 -15.37 34.60
CA PHE A 39 9.56 -15.79 33.67
C PHE A 39 10.91 -15.18 34.08
N TYR A 40 11.97 -15.63 33.43
CA TYR A 40 13.30 -15.06 33.62
C TYR A 40 13.57 -13.98 32.58
N VAL A 41 14.04 -12.83 33.07
CA VAL A 41 14.60 -11.73 32.26
C VAL A 41 16.09 -11.68 32.58
N GLY A 42 16.91 -12.24 31.69
CA GLY A 42 18.34 -12.46 31.98
C GLY A 42 18.53 -13.45 33.13
N LYS A 43 19.15 -13.01 34.23
CA LYS A 43 19.36 -13.81 35.45
C LYS A 43 18.31 -13.55 36.52
N GLU A 44 17.44 -12.57 36.31
CA GLU A 44 16.46 -12.14 37.30
C GLU A 44 15.08 -12.71 36.97
N ARG A 45 14.34 -13.10 38.01
CA ARG A 45 12.94 -13.50 37.86
C ARG A 45 12.07 -12.24 37.84
N ALA A 46 11.10 -12.22 36.94
CA ALA A 46 10.09 -11.19 36.88
C ALA A 46 8.73 -11.83 36.63
N GLY A 47 7.67 -11.09 36.92
CA GLY A 47 6.33 -11.53 36.57
C GLY A 47 5.37 -10.38 36.33
N TYR A 48 4.20 -10.73 35.82
CA TYR A 48 3.09 -9.78 35.67
C TYR A 48 1.74 -10.41 36.02
N ARG A 49 0.78 -9.55 36.34
CA ARG A 49 -0.64 -9.84 36.48
C ARG A 49 -1.43 -8.79 35.72
N ALA A 50 -2.35 -9.24 34.88
CA ALA A 50 -3.34 -8.41 34.22
C ALA A 50 -4.63 -8.38 35.05
N ASP A 51 -5.17 -7.18 35.26
CA ASP A 51 -6.48 -6.95 35.87
C ASP A 51 -7.21 -5.78 35.19
N GLU A 52 -8.39 -5.42 35.69
CA GLU A 52 -9.23 -4.35 35.10
C GLU A 52 -8.52 -3.00 35.07
N ASN A 53 -7.63 -2.73 36.03
CA ASN A 53 -6.98 -1.43 36.19
C ASN A 53 -5.70 -1.32 35.35
N GLY A 54 -5.12 -2.43 34.93
CA GLY A 54 -3.90 -2.41 34.13
C GLY A 54 -3.05 -3.66 34.24
N LEU A 55 -1.77 -3.48 33.94
CA LEU A 55 -0.75 -4.51 34.01
C LEU A 55 0.18 -4.20 35.18
N THR A 56 0.20 -5.08 36.18
CA THR A 56 1.10 -4.98 37.32
C THR A 56 2.30 -5.88 37.09
N PHE A 57 3.50 -5.32 37.11
CA PHE A 57 4.77 -6.01 36.95
C PHE A 57 5.51 -6.07 38.28
N TRP A 58 6.29 -7.12 38.50
CA TRP A 58 7.18 -7.21 39.65
C TRP A 58 8.51 -7.87 39.31
N LYS A 59 9.52 -7.52 40.11
CA LYS A 59 10.84 -8.17 40.15
C LYS A 59 10.88 -9.16 41.32
N GLY A 60 11.51 -10.31 41.10
CA GLY A 60 11.55 -11.43 42.04
C GLY A 60 10.47 -12.47 41.78
N SER A 61 10.28 -13.38 42.73
CA SER A 61 9.15 -14.31 42.68
C SER A 61 7.90 -13.65 43.28
N TYR A 62 6.72 -14.19 42.98
CA TYR A 62 5.45 -13.76 43.54
C TYR A 62 5.48 -13.63 45.06
N LEU A 63 6.15 -14.56 45.75
CA LEU A 63 6.28 -14.56 47.21
C LEU A 63 7.41 -13.65 47.74
N ASN A 64 8.40 -13.30 46.90
CA ASN A 64 9.56 -12.50 47.26
C ASN A 64 9.74 -11.34 46.28
N ARG A 65 8.71 -10.50 46.14
CA ARG A 65 8.75 -9.32 45.26
C ARG A 65 9.65 -8.25 45.86
N THR A 66 10.62 -7.77 45.10
CA THR A 66 11.51 -6.69 45.52
C THR A 66 11.07 -5.33 44.99
N GLU A 67 10.42 -5.31 43.83
CA GLU A 67 9.89 -4.12 43.17
C GLU A 67 8.56 -4.47 42.51
N GLU A 68 7.60 -3.55 42.54
CA GLU A 68 6.28 -3.71 41.90
C GLU A 68 5.81 -2.37 41.34
N ALA A 69 5.20 -2.39 40.15
CA ALA A 69 4.60 -1.22 39.52
C ALA A 69 3.35 -1.62 38.73
N THR A 70 2.33 -0.78 38.76
CA THR A 70 1.11 -0.93 37.96
C THR A 70 1.06 0.14 36.88
N VAL A 71 0.78 -0.28 35.65
CA VAL A 71 0.69 0.59 34.47
C VAL A 71 -0.71 0.45 33.90
N SER A 72 -1.37 1.57 33.56
CA SER A 72 -2.71 1.54 32.98
C SER A 72 -2.70 0.92 31.58
N TRP A 73 -3.84 0.41 31.11
CA TRP A 73 -3.93 -0.21 29.79
C TRP A 73 -3.62 0.77 28.65
N GLU A 74 -3.94 2.05 28.80
CA GLU A 74 -3.58 3.08 27.83
C GLU A 74 -2.05 3.29 27.77
N ALA A 75 -1.39 3.31 28.92
CA ALA A 75 0.06 3.42 28.99
C ALA A 75 0.76 2.16 28.45
N VAL A 76 0.17 0.98 28.62
CA VAL A 76 0.64 -0.26 27.96
C VAL A 76 0.52 -0.14 26.44
N ARG A 77 -0.63 0.31 25.92
CA ARG A 77 -0.83 0.56 24.49
C ARG A 77 0.20 1.55 23.95
N ASP A 78 0.39 2.66 24.62
CA ASP A 78 1.33 3.71 24.17
C ASP A 78 2.79 3.21 24.21
N SER A 79 3.14 2.37 25.19
CA SER A 79 4.45 1.71 25.24
C SER A 79 4.64 0.73 24.07
N ILE A 80 3.61 -0.06 23.73
CA ILE A 80 3.63 -0.95 22.57
C ILE A 80 3.83 -0.15 21.28
N ALA A 81 3.07 0.94 21.10
CA ALA A 81 3.21 1.83 19.95
C ALA A 81 4.64 2.36 19.82
N PHE A 82 5.23 2.79 20.92
CA PHE A 82 6.61 3.27 20.97
C PHE A 82 7.64 2.21 20.54
N TYR A 83 7.50 0.97 21.03
CA TYR A 83 8.40 -0.12 20.60
C TYR A 83 8.17 -0.54 19.15
N MET A 84 6.94 -0.42 18.64
CA MET A 84 6.64 -0.67 17.23
C MET A 84 7.28 0.38 16.32
N GLU A 85 7.21 1.67 16.70
CA GLU A 85 7.85 2.77 15.96
C GLU A 85 9.36 2.61 15.87
N LYS A 86 9.98 2.06 16.93
CA LYS A 86 11.40 1.71 16.96
C LYS A 86 11.76 0.42 16.23
N GLY A 87 10.78 -0.38 15.81
CA GLY A 87 11.00 -1.71 15.24
C GLY A 87 11.48 -2.76 16.26
N GLU A 88 11.31 -2.51 17.56
CA GLU A 88 11.80 -3.36 18.67
C GLU A 88 10.70 -4.24 19.27
N TYR A 89 9.44 -4.06 18.87
CA TYR A 89 8.31 -4.81 19.44
C TYR A 89 8.23 -6.28 19.00
N LEU A 90 8.58 -6.57 17.75
CA LEU A 90 8.58 -7.92 17.18
C LEU A 90 9.98 -8.53 17.28
N LYS A 91 10.08 -9.81 17.62
CA LYS A 91 11.38 -10.51 17.60
C LYS A 91 11.84 -10.71 16.15
N GLU A 92 13.15 -10.79 15.94
CA GLU A 92 13.74 -11.05 14.63
C GLU A 92 13.15 -12.32 13.99
N GLY A 93 12.63 -12.20 12.77
CA GLY A 93 11.91 -13.26 12.06
C GLY A 93 10.42 -13.43 12.40
N GLN A 94 9.86 -12.67 13.35
CA GLN A 94 8.41 -12.61 13.55
C GLN A 94 7.80 -11.64 12.54
N ILE A 95 7.14 -12.20 11.54
CA ILE A 95 6.32 -11.45 10.59
C ILE A 95 4.90 -11.41 11.16
N PRO A 96 4.21 -10.26 11.15
CA PRO A 96 2.76 -10.19 11.37
C PRO A 96 2.04 -11.27 10.55
N GLN A 97 1.38 -12.24 11.20
CA GLN A 97 0.53 -13.23 10.52
C GLN A 97 -0.82 -12.56 10.19
N TRP A 98 -0.79 -11.63 9.24
CA TRP A 98 -2.00 -11.21 8.55
C TRP A 98 -1.99 -11.88 7.19
N GLU A 99 -3.10 -12.54 6.86
CA GLU A 99 -3.56 -12.44 5.49
C GLU A 99 -3.94 -10.97 5.32
N GLU A 100 -3.32 -10.25 4.39
CA GLU A 100 -3.91 -9.01 3.90
C GLU A 100 -5.41 -9.28 3.72
N PRO A 101 -6.32 -8.46 4.28
CA PRO A 101 -7.73 -8.62 3.98
C PRO A 101 -7.82 -8.75 2.47
N LYS A 102 -8.42 -9.85 1.97
CA LYS A 102 -8.67 -9.98 0.53
C LYS A 102 -9.35 -8.69 0.12
N GLU A 103 -8.59 -7.85 -0.54
CA GLU A 103 -9.00 -6.53 -0.92
C GLU A 103 -10.22 -6.67 -1.84
N THR A 104 -11.42 -6.61 -1.25
CA THR A 104 -12.60 -6.11 -1.94
C THR A 104 -12.64 -4.58 -1.88
N GLU A 105 -11.49 -3.95 -1.72
CA GLU A 105 -11.24 -2.57 -2.08
C GLU A 105 -9.96 -2.57 -2.88
N VAL A 106 -10.13 -2.45 -4.19
CA VAL A 106 -9.11 -2.41 -5.21
C VAL A 106 -8.05 -1.39 -4.81
N TYR A 107 -6.96 -1.82 -4.16
CA TYR A 107 -5.74 -1.05 -4.27
C TYR A 107 -5.33 -1.22 -5.73
N GLN A 108 -5.71 -0.23 -6.54
CA GLN A 108 -5.05 0.01 -7.80
C GLN A 108 -3.60 0.29 -7.43
N GLN A 109 -2.81 -0.78 -7.35
CA GLN A 109 -1.38 -0.72 -7.52
C GLN A 109 -1.18 0.18 -8.73
N LEU A 110 -0.75 1.42 -8.48
CA LEU A 110 -0.33 2.33 -9.53
C LEU A 110 0.73 1.56 -10.30
N SER A 111 0.36 0.99 -11.44
CA SER A 111 1.30 0.31 -12.30
C SER A 111 2.17 1.41 -12.87
N LEU A 112 3.27 1.68 -12.16
CA LEU A 112 4.30 2.64 -12.57
C LEU A 112 5.01 2.17 -13.84
N PHE A 113 4.73 0.93 -14.27
CA PHE A 113 5.20 0.35 -15.51
C PHE A 113 4.00 0.03 -16.42
N PRO A 114 4.07 0.38 -17.71
CA PRO A 114 3.06 -0.04 -18.69
C PRO A 114 2.96 -1.57 -18.74
N THR A 115 1.79 -2.10 -19.07
CA THR A 115 1.59 -3.55 -19.20
C THR A 115 2.44 -4.14 -20.33
N ILE A 116 2.62 -5.47 -20.36
CA ILE A 116 3.32 -6.14 -21.46
C ILE A 116 2.67 -5.79 -22.80
N GLU A 117 1.34 -5.75 -22.86
CA GLU A 117 0.59 -5.38 -24.07
C GLU A 117 0.83 -3.92 -24.48
N GLU A 118 0.85 -2.97 -23.52
CA GLU A 118 1.16 -1.56 -23.79
C GLU A 118 2.62 -1.39 -24.23
N GLN A 119 3.55 -2.15 -23.65
CA GLN A 119 4.96 -2.15 -24.05
C GLN A 119 5.14 -2.73 -25.45
N ILE A 120 4.49 -3.84 -25.77
CA ILE A 120 4.49 -4.44 -27.11
C ILE A 120 3.90 -3.44 -28.11
N GLY A 121 2.76 -2.83 -27.81
CA GLY A 121 2.15 -1.80 -28.67
C GLY A 121 3.05 -0.58 -28.89
N THR A 122 3.80 -0.16 -27.86
CA THR A 122 4.77 0.94 -27.97
C THR A 122 5.96 0.56 -28.85
N ILE A 123 6.46 -0.67 -28.73
CA ILE A 123 7.55 -1.19 -29.57
C ILE A 123 7.09 -1.35 -31.02
N GLU A 124 5.89 -1.89 -31.25
CA GLU A 124 5.30 -2.03 -32.58
C GLU A 124 5.08 -0.67 -33.25
N ALA A 125 4.58 0.32 -32.51
CA ALA A 125 4.42 1.69 -33.01
C ALA A 125 5.77 2.35 -33.33
N ALA A 126 6.79 2.17 -32.47
CA ALA A 126 8.13 2.68 -32.72
C ALA A 126 8.77 2.04 -33.96
N GLN A 127 8.66 0.71 -34.10
CA GLN A 127 9.15 -0.03 -35.27
C GLN A 127 8.38 0.32 -36.55
N ALA A 128 7.07 0.59 -36.46
CA ALA A 128 6.27 1.08 -37.57
C ALA A 128 6.73 2.49 -37.98
N GLY A 129 7.07 3.37 -37.03
CA GLY A 129 7.67 4.67 -37.28
C GLY A 129 9.06 4.59 -37.94
N GLU A 130 9.89 3.64 -37.55
CA GLU A 130 11.20 3.40 -38.18
C GLU A 130 11.08 2.85 -39.61
N LYS A 131 10.08 1.99 -39.86
CA LYS A 131 9.80 1.43 -41.20
C LYS A 131 8.97 2.35 -42.08
N TYR A 132 8.37 3.40 -41.51
CA TYR A 132 7.55 4.34 -42.25
C TYR A 132 8.44 5.25 -43.09
N ILE A 133 8.48 4.96 -44.38
CA ILE A 133 9.09 5.84 -45.37
C ILE A 133 8.04 6.88 -45.75
N MET A 134 8.26 8.12 -45.33
CA MET A 134 7.46 9.27 -45.76
C MET A 134 7.32 9.25 -47.29
N PRO A 135 6.10 9.33 -47.85
CA PRO A 135 5.92 9.38 -49.29
C PRO A 135 6.68 10.59 -49.86
N THR A 136 7.49 10.37 -50.89
CA THR A 136 8.35 11.39 -51.53
C THR A 136 7.57 12.62 -52.03
N ALA A 137 6.24 12.51 -52.15
CA ALA A 137 5.34 13.59 -52.53
C ALA A 137 5.16 14.69 -51.44
N PHE A 138 5.55 14.44 -50.19
CA PHE A 138 5.53 15.46 -49.13
C PHE A 138 6.83 16.27 -49.12
N SER A 139 6.86 17.37 -49.87
CA SER A 139 7.93 18.38 -49.82
C SER A 139 7.78 19.34 -48.63
N LEU A 140 7.31 18.85 -47.48
CA LEU A 140 7.16 19.68 -46.28
C LEU A 140 8.48 19.71 -45.50
N PRO A 141 9.00 20.90 -45.15
CA PRO A 141 10.03 21.04 -44.12
C PRO A 141 9.66 20.28 -42.85
N LYS A 142 10.66 19.64 -42.23
CA LYS A 142 10.48 18.81 -41.03
C LYS A 142 9.69 19.52 -39.92
N GLU A 143 9.95 20.81 -39.72
CA GLU A 143 9.26 21.64 -38.73
C GLU A 143 7.77 21.81 -39.02
N GLN A 144 7.39 21.94 -40.29
CA GLN A 144 5.98 22.02 -40.69
C GLN A 144 5.28 20.68 -40.50
N LEU A 145 5.96 19.59 -40.85
CA LEU A 145 5.45 18.24 -40.61
C LEU A 145 5.25 17.98 -39.12
N GLU A 146 6.25 18.28 -38.29
CA GLU A 146 6.16 18.12 -36.84
C GLU A 146 5.06 19.01 -36.24
N SER A 147 4.93 20.24 -36.71
CA SER A 147 3.86 21.14 -36.27
C SER A 147 2.48 20.55 -36.60
N ILE A 148 2.28 20.02 -37.80
CA ILE A 148 1.01 19.40 -38.23
C ILE A 148 0.71 18.14 -37.42
N LEU A 149 1.72 17.30 -37.15
CA LEU A 149 1.54 16.10 -36.33
C LEU A 149 1.27 16.44 -34.86
N ARG A 150 1.85 17.54 -34.34
CA ARG A 150 1.68 17.99 -32.96
C ARG A 150 0.40 18.78 -32.70
N THR A 151 -0.29 19.29 -33.73
CA THR A 151 -1.61 19.93 -33.58
C THR A 151 -2.75 18.90 -33.51
N GLY A 152 -2.47 17.65 -33.91
CA GLY A 152 -3.40 16.52 -33.87
C GLY A 152 -4.66 16.73 -34.70
N GLY A 153 -4.58 17.42 -35.84
CA GLY A 153 -5.69 17.62 -36.79
C GLY A 153 -5.74 19.04 -37.37
N GLY A 154 -6.64 19.24 -38.35
CA GLY A 154 -6.82 20.51 -39.08
C GLY A 154 -7.81 21.50 -38.44
N ARG A 155 -8.34 21.19 -37.26
CA ARG A 155 -9.33 22.02 -36.52
C ARG A 155 -8.85 22.34 -35.11
N ASP A 156 -9.44 23.34 -34.48
CA ASP A 156 -9.22 23.60 -33.04
C ASP A 156 -9.60 22.39 -32.20
N ASN A 157 -8.86 22.12 -31.12
CA ASN A 157 -9.08 21.00 -30.19
C ASN A 157 -9.08 19.59 -30.82
N SER A 158 -8.48 19.42 -32.01
CA SER A 158 -8.44 18.11 -32.67
C SER A 158 -7.75 17.03 -31.83
N ARG A 159 -6.66 17.37 -31.11
CA ARG A 159 -6.01 16.45 -30.14
C ARG A 159 -6.97 15.95 -29.08
N SER A 160 -7.76 16.84 -28.48
CA SER A 160 -8.70 16.48 -27.43
C SER A 160 -9.80 15.57 -27.98
N ARG A 161 -10.26 15.80 -29.21
CA ARG A 161 -11.27 14.96 -29.87
C ARG A 161 -10.71 13.59 -30.27
N ILE A 162 -9.50 13.54 -30.83
CA ILE A 162 -8.79 12.28 -31.12
C ILE A 162 -8.62 11.48 -29.83
N TYR A 163 -8.09 12.11 -28.78
CA TYR A 163 -7.89 11.45 -27.49
C TYR A 163 -9.21 10.93 -26.89
N ALA A 164 -10.27 11.74 -26.91
CA ALA A 164 -11.59 11.32 -26.45
C ALA A 164 -12.16 10.16 -27.28
N LYS A 165 -11.85 10.09 -28.59
CA LYS A 165 -12.29 9.00 -29.45
C LYS A 165 -11.56 7.70 -29.16
N TYR A 166 -10.26 7.75 -28.88
CA TYR A 166 -9.48 6.57 -28.48
C TYR A 166 -9.96 5.98 -27.15
N GLN A 167 -10.41 6.82 -26.21
CA GLN A 167 -11.01 6.36 -24.96
C GLN A 167 -12.36 5.64 -25.13
N GLN A 168 -13.02 5.76 -26.29
CA GLN A 168 -14.29 5.07 -26.57
C GLN A 168 -14.10 3.62 -27.01
N GLY A 169 -12.86 3.10 -27.08
CA GLY A 169 -12.58 1.70 -27.42
C GLY A 169 -13.05 1.29 -28.82
N LYS A 170 -12.97 2.21 -29.79
CA LYS A 170 -13.43 2.02 -31.17
C LYS A 170 -12.52 1.06 -31.95
N THR A 171 -13.07 0.41 -32.98
CA THR A 171 -12.24 -0.49 -33.81
C THR A 171 -11.19 0.31 -34.58
N PRO A 172 -10.06 -0.32 -34.98
CA PRO A 172 -9.04 0.35 -35.78
C PRO A 172 -9.58 0.97 -37.06
N GLU A 173 -10.59 0.35 -37.69
CA GLU A 173 -11.23 0.84 -38.91
C GLU A 173 -12.07 2.11 -38.64
N GLU A 174 -12.89 2.10 -37.59
CA GLU A 174 -13.65 3.29 -37.16
C GLU A 174 -12.71 4.44 -36.76
N MET A 175 -11.57 4.12 -36.15
CA MET A 175 -10.56 5.10 -35.79
C MET A 175 -9.87 5.68 -37.02
N ALA A 176 -9.55 4.85 -38.01
CA ALA A 176 -8.95 5.31 -39.26
C ALA A 176 -9.89 6.24 -40.04
N GLU A 177 -11.21 5.95 -40.08
CA GLU A 177 -12.20 6.85 -40.66
C GLU A 177 -12.33 8.16 -39.87
N PHE A 178 -12.33 8.09 -38.55
CA PHE A 178 -12.37 9.28 -37.70
C PHE A 178 -11.16 10.19 -37.94
N LEU A 179 -9.95 9.62 -37.98
CA LEU A 179 -8.73 10.36 -38.27
C LEU A 179 -8.77 10.96 -39.68
N LYS A 180 -9.24 10.22 -40.70
CA LYS A 180 -9.45 10.77 -42.04
C LYS A 180 -10.38 11.99 -42.02
N ASN A 181 -11.42 12.01 -41.20
CA ASN A 181 -12.32 13.16 -41.07
C ASN A 181 -11.72 14.33 -40.27
N GLU A 182 -10.85 14.05 -39.30
CA GLU A 182 -10.13 15.08 -38.51
C GLU A 182 -8.99 15.75 -39.31
N TYR A 183 -8.35 15.02 -40.20
CA TYR A 183 -7.26 15.53 -41.06
C TYR A 183 -7.72 15.94 -42.47
N GLY A 184 -8.83 15.38 -42.97
CA GLY A 184 -9.29 15.51 -44.36
C GLY A 184 -10.22 16.69 -44.65
N THR A 185 -10.29 17.68 -43.77
CA THR A 185 -10.99 18.94 -44.09
C THR A 185 -9.97 20.02 -44.38
N THR A 186 -9.52 20.03 -45.64
CA THR A 186 -9.03 21.23 -46.32
C THR A 186 -9.83 21.36 -47.61
#